data_AF-F4C1N3-F1
#
_entry.id   AF-F4C1N3-F1
#
_cell.length_a   1.000
_cell.length_b   1.000
_cell.length_c   1.000
_cell.angle_alpha   90.00
_cell.angle_beta   90.00
_cell.angle_gamma   90.00
#
_symmetry.space_group_name_H-M   'P 1'
#
loop_
_entity.id
_entity.type
_entity.pdbx_description
1 polymer ?
#
loop_
_entity_poly.entity_id
_entity_poly.type
_entity_poly.pdbx_seq_one_letter_code
_entity_poly.pdbx_strand_id
1 'polypeptide(L)'
;MRKLSSTNYYNQTYLEEKCALNELLHLLSKRWLTDVLFSIEEGNTRFSSIKEDLKHISDNILADRLKHLEHYKLIRRRNNIHEVPQRVEYSLTESGTKLSDMLDQLCKFAEGEIDFPE
;
A
#
# COMPACT_ATOMS: atom_id res chain seq x y z
N MET A 1 -19.20 -4.86 -8.19
CA MET A 1 -18.72 -3.96 -9.28
C MET A 1 -19.08 -2.53 -8.88
N ARG A 2 -18.15 -1.56 -8.99
CA ARG A 2 -18.40 -0.17 -8.55
C ARG A 2 -19.39 0.51 -9.52
N LYS A 3 -20.44 1.16 -8.99
CA LYS A 3 -21.45 1.84 -9.79
C LYS A 3 -20.91 3.20 -10.28
N LEU A 4 -20.51 3.25 -11.55
CA LEU A 4 -19.87 4.42 -12.17
C LEU A 4 -20.81 5.64 -12.34
N SER A 5 -22.11 5.45 -12.15
CA SER A 5 -23.13 6.51 -12.19
C SER A 5 -23.57 7.01 -10.81
N SER A 6 -22.89 6.60 -9.74
CA SER A 6 -23.24 7.02 -8.38
C SER A 6 -22.61 8.37 -8.03
N THR A 7 -23.29 9.18 -7.23
CA THR A 7 -22.74 10.43 -6.67
C THR A 7 -21.43 10.17 -5.92
N ASN A 8 -21.31 9.03 -5.23
CA ASN A 8 -20.06 8.64 -4.58
C ASN A 8 -18.90 8.46 -5.57
N TYR A 9 -19.16 7.84 -6.73
CA TYR A 9 -18.16 7.71 -7.79
C TYR A 9 -17.70 9.08 -8.28
N TYR A 10 -18.64 9.95 -8.66
CA TYR A 10 -18.31 11.30 -9.16
C TYR A 10 -17.57 12.15 -8.13
N ASN A 11 -18.00 12.13 -6.87
CA ASN A 11 -17.34 12.89 -5.80
C ASN A 11 -15.90 12.41 -5.59
N GLN A 12 -15.66 11.10 -5.61
CA GLN A 12 -14.31 10.58 -5.47
C GLN A 12 -13.43 11.00 -6.64
N THR A 13 -13.90 10.84 -7.88
CA THR A 13 -13.14 11.26 -9.08
C THR A 13 -12.81 12.76 -9.04
N TYR A 14 -13.78 13.60 -8.67
CA TYR A 14 -13.57 15.04 -8.52
C TYR A 14 -12.47 15.36 -7.49
N LEU A 15 -12.43 14.65 -6.36
CA LEU A 15 -11.42 14.86 -5.33
C LEU A 15 -10.03 14.41 -5.79
N GLU A 16 -9.93 13.26 -6.45
CA GLU A 16 -8.69 12.71 -7.01
C GLU A 16 -8.10 13.64 -8.08
N GLU A 17 -8.93 14.18 -8.98
CA GLU A 17 -8.50 15.10 -10.04
C GLU A 17 -8.11 16.50 -9.52
N LYS A 18 -8.55 16.87 -8.31
CA LYS A 18 -8.29 18.20 -7.74
C LYS A 18 -6.81 18.44 -7.45
N CYS A 19 -6.10 17.46 -6.91
CA CYS A 19 -4.65 17.53 -6.71
C CYS A 19 -4.03 16.14 -6.45
N ALA A 20 -2.75 15.99 -6.75
CA ALA A 20 -2.01 14.73 -6.57
C ALA A 20 -1.97 14.25 -5.11
N LEU A 21 -2.04 15.16 -4.13
CA LEU A 21 -2.13 14.78 -2.72
C LEU A 21 -3.42 14.02 -2.42
N ASN A 22 -4.56 14.45 -2.98
CA ASN A 22 -5.82 13.76 -2.76
C ASN A 22 -5.83 12.37 -3.40
N GLU A 23 -5.23 12.21 -4.58
CA GLU A 23 -5.06 10.91 -5.21
C GLU A 23 -4.22 9.98 -4.33
N LEU A 24 -3.09 10.49 -3.80
CA LEU A 24 -2.24 9.73 -2.88
C LEU A 24 -2.98 9.34 -1.60
N LEU A 25 -3.70 10.27 -0.97
CA LEU A 25 -4.50 9.99 0.22
C LEU A 25 -5.60 8.95 -0.06
N HIS A 26 -6.23 9.00 -1.23
CA HIS A 26 -7.20 7.98 -1.62
C HIS A 26 -6.53 6.60 -1.78
N LEU A 27 -5.35 6.53 -2.42
CA LEU A 27 -4.57 5.31 -2.54
C LEU A 27 -4.22 4.73 -1.16
N LEU A 28 -3.66 5.55 -0.28
CA LEU A 28 -3.24 5.18 1.08
C LEU A 28 -4.43 4.74 1.95
N SER A 29 -5.62 5.34 1.76
CA SER A 29 -6.83 4.95 2.49
C SER A 29 -7.36 3.55 2.14
N LYS A 30 -6.83 2.91 1.08
CA LYS A 30 -7.23 1.54 0.74
C LYS A 30 -6.77 0.61 1.85
N ARG A 31 -7.73 -0.03 2.54
CA ARG A 31 -7.47 -1.00 3.62
C ARG A 31 -6.34 -1.96 3.28
N TRP A 32 -5.37 -2.12 4.18
CA TRP A 32 -4.14 -2.93 4.05
C TRP A 32 -3.03 -2.35 3.16
N LEU A 33 -3.22 -1.23 2.44
CA LEU A 33 -2.18 -0.76 1.51
C LEU A 33 -0.91 -0.30 2.25
N THR A 34 -1.08 0.50 3.32
CA THR A 34 0.02 0.96 4.17
C THR A 34 0.64 -0.18 4.96
N ASP A 35 -0.15 -1.10 5.50
CA ASP A 35 0.38 -2.27 6.23
C ASP A 35 1.23 -3.18 5.33
N VAL A 36 0.84 -3.37 4.06
CA VAL A 36 1.66 -4.12 3.09
C VAL A 36 2.97 -3.40 2.78
N LEU A 37 2.95 -2.06 2.70
CA LEU A 37 4.16 -1.26 2.49
C LEU A 37 5.13 -1.43 3.68
N PHE A 38 4.64 -1.26 4.91
CA PHE A 38 5.42 -1.41 6.14
C PHE A 38 5.93 -2.84 6.34
N SER A 39 5.11 -3.86 6.06
CA SER A 39 5.55 -5.26 6.13
C SER A 39 6.77 -5.53 5.23
N ILE A 40 6.79 -4.95 4.01
CA ILE A 40 7.93 -5.06 3.09
C ILE A 40 9.14 -4.29 3.63
N GLU A 41 8.93 -3.12 4.23
CA GLU A 41 9.97 -2.33 4.89
C GLU A 41 10.65 -3.09 6.02
N GLU A 42 9.87 -3.80 6.84
CA GLU A 42 10.34 -4.65 7.94
C GLU A 42 11.10 -5.90 7.45
N GLY A 43 11.16 -6.12 6.13
CA GLY A 43 11.96 -7.16 5.50
C GLY A 43 11.15 -8.35 5.00
N ASN A 44 9.81 -8.31 5.05
CA ASN A 44 8.98 -9.35 4.43
C ASN A 44 9.01 -9.22 2.90
N THR A 45 9.94 -9.92 2.26
CA THR A 45 10.16 -9.80 0.82
C THR A 45 9.28 -10.74 -0.01
N ARG A 46 8.54 -11.68 0.59
CA ARG A 46 7.77 -12.70 -0.14
C ARG A 46 6.27 -12.57 0.13
N PHE A 47 5.46 -12.99 -0.83
CA PHE A 47 4.00 -13.02 -0.66
C PHE A 47 3.59 -13.78 0.60
N SER A 48 4.18 -14.96 0.84
CA SER A 48 3.88 -15.78 2.02
C SER A 48 4.30 -15.10 3.33
N SER A 49 5.47 -14.46 3.37
CA SER A 49 5.92 -13.78 4.60
C SER A 49 5.05 -12.57 4.92
N ILE A 50 4.71 -11.75 3.92
CA ILE A 50 3.77 -10.61 4.08
C ILE A 50 2.40 -11.12 4.54
N LYS A 51 1.96 -12.26 4.01
CA LYS A 51 0.67 -12.88 4.39
C LYS A 51 0.66 -13.42 5.82
N GLU A 52 1.76 -14.04 6.25
CA GLU A 52 1.94 -14.57 7.60
C GLU A 52 1.97 -13.45 8.65
N ASP A 53 2.64 -12.34 8.30
CA ASP A 53 2.67 -11.11 9.08
C ASP A 53 1.26 -10.48 9.18
N LEU A 54 0.60 -10.27 8.05
CA LEU A 54 -0.74 -9.67 7.97
C LEU A 54 -1.87 -10.72 8.06
N LYS A 55 -2.01 -11.37 9.22
CA LYS A 55 -2.87 -12.55 9.46
C LYS A 55 -4.30 -12.50 8.88
N HIS A 56 -4.93 -11.32 8.82
CA HIS A 56 -6.33 -11.18 8.38
C HIS A 56 -6.50 -10.71 6.93
N ILE A 57 -5.42 -10.40 6.21
CA ILE A 57 -5.52 -10.03 4.80
C ILE A 57 -5.92 -11.26 3.98
N SER A 58 -6.76 -11.11 2.95
CA SER A 58 -7.02 -12.22 2.01
C SER A 58 -6.01 -12.20 0.86
N ASP A 59 -5.79 -13.34 0.20
CA ASP A 59 -4.81 -13.44 -0.88
C ASP A 59 -5.13 -12.49 -2.04
N ASN A 60 -6.43 -12.39 -2.37
CA ASN A 60 -6.92 -11.47 -3.40
C ASN A 60 -6.63 -10.00 -3.04
N ILE A 61 -6.80 -9.63 -1.76
CA ILE A 61 -6.52 -8.26 -1.33
C ILE A 61 -5.01 -8.00 -1.30
N LEU A 62 -4.20 -8.93 -0.79
CA LEU A 62 -2.74 -8.78 -0.80
C LEU A 62 -2.20 -8.63 -2.22
N ALA A 63 -2.64 -9.48 -3.16
CA ALA A 63 -2.26 -9.39 -4.57
C ALA A 63 -2.65 -8.04 -5.19
N ASP A 64 -3.85 -7.52 -4.87
CA ASP A 64 -4.30 -6.21 -5.33
C ASP A 64 -3.47 -5.06 -4.73
N ARG A 65 -3.09 -5.12 -3.44
CA ARG A 65 -2.22 -4.12 -2.81
C ARG A 65 -0.82 -4.11 -3.39
N LEU A 66 -0.21 -5.28 -3.57
CA LEU A 66 1.09 -5.41 -4.22
C LEU A 66 1.05 -4.84 -5.64
N LYS A 67 -0.02 -5.12 -6.40
CA LYS A 67 -0.23 -4.56 -7.74
C LYS A 67 -0.35 -3.04 -7.72
N HIS A 68 -1.09 -2.45 -6.78
CA HIS A 68 -1.16 -0.99 -6.67
C HIS A 68 0.19 -0.38 -6.30
N LEU A 69 0.88 -0.91 -5.28
CA LEU A 69 2.19 -0.42 -4.87
C LEU A 69 3.22 -0.53 -6.02
N GLU A 70 3.19 -1.59 -6.81
CA GLU A 70 4.03 -1.76 -8.00
C GLU A 70 3.66 -0.77 -9.10
N HIS A 71 2.36 -0.58 -9.36
CA HIS A 71 1.86 0.35 -10.36
C HIS A 71 2.31 1.80 -10.09
N TYR A 72 2.24 2.23 -8.83
CA TYR A 72 2.70 3.54 -8.37
C TYR A 72 4.21 3.60 -8.12
N LYS A 73 4.97 2.55 -8.49
CA LYS A 73 6.43 2.44 -8.36
C LYS A 73 6.94 2.65 -6.92
N LEU A 74 6.13 2.32 -5.93
CA LEU A 74 6.50 2.34 -4.51
C LEU A 74 7.24 1.07 -4.11
N ILE A 75 6.92 -0.05 -4.77
CA ILE A 75 7.67 -1.29 -4.64
C ILE A 75 8.17 -1.77 -5.99
N ARG A 76 9.20 -2.61 -5.97
CA ARG A 76 9.71 -3.34 -7.12
C ARG A 76 9.48 -4.83 -6.91
N ARG A 77 8.91 -5.47 -7.92
CA ARG A 77 8.84 -6.93 -8.01
C ARG A 77 10.05 -7.46 -8.77
N ARG A 78 10.77 -8.42 -8.19
CA ARG A 78 11.87 -9.14 -8.83
C ARG A 78 11.49 -10.61 -9.00
N ASN A 79 11.61 -11.10 -10.23
CA ASN A 79 11.48 -12.51 -10.53
C ASN A 79 12.89 -13.09 -10.62
N ASN A 80 13.31 -13.89 -9.64
CA ASN A 80 14.59 -14.57 -9.70
C ASN A 80 14.44 -15.80 -10.60
N ILE A 81 14.55 -15.59 -11.92
CA ILE A 81 14.37 -16.61 -12.95
C ILE A 81 15.57 -17.59 -12.98
N HIS A 82 16.70 -17.18 -12.40
CA HIS A 82 17.94 -17.96 -12.37
C HIS A 82 18.09 -18.87 -11.15
N GLU A 83 17.13 -18.84 -10.21
CA GLU A 83 17.10 -19.71 -9.03
C GLU A 83 15.99 -20.76 -9.17
N VAL A 84 16.26 -22.00 -8.76
CA VAL A 84 15.27 -23.07 -8.67
C VAL A 84 15.01 -23.37 -7.18
N PRO A 85 13.77 -23.25 -6.68
CA PRO A 85 12.55 -22.85 -7.40
C PRO A 85 12.54 -21.35 -7.71
N GLN A 86 11.86 -20.97 -8.80
CA GLN A 86 11.63 -19.57 -9.14
C GLN A 86 10.93 -18.86 -7.99
N ARG A 87 11.48 -17.74 -7.54
CA ARG A 87 10.95 -16.95 -6.42
C ARG A 87 10.63 -15.53 -6.87
N VAL A 88 9.50 -15.03 -6.38
CA VAL A 88 9.09 -13.64 -6.54
C VAL A 88 9.42 -12.93 -5.23
N GLU A 89 10.16 -11.82 -5.34
CA GLU A 89 10.50 -10.97 -4.21
C GLU A 89 10.01 -9.54 -4.44
N TYR A 90 9.65 -8.88 -3.35
CA TYR A 90 9.21 -7.50 -3.27
C TYR A 90 10.20 -6.70 -2.42
N SER A 91 10.52 -5.49 -2.85
CA SER A 91 11.32 -4.54 -2.08
C SER A 91 10.81 -3.13 -2.32
N LEU A 92 10.96 -2.24 -1.34
CA LEU A 92 10.69 -0.82 -1.55
C LEU A 92 11.57 -0.26 -2.68
N THR A 93 11.06 0.72 -3.41
CA THR A 93 11.87 1.62 -4.23
C THR A 93 12.33 2.81 -3.38
N GLU A 94 13.19 3.66 -3.93
CA GLU A 94 13.58 4.92 -3.26
C GLU A 94 12.34 5.79 -2.91
N SER A 95 11.36 5.87 -3.82
CA SER A 95 10.10 6.58 -3.56
C SER A 95 9.24 5.88 -2.51
N GLY A 96 9.25 4.54 -2.48
CA GLY A 96 8.58 3.76 -1.44
C GLY A 96 9.16 4.01 -0.07
N THR A 97 10.48 4.02 0.06
CA THR A 97 11.18 4.33 1.33
C THR A 97 10.85 5.74 1.80
N LYS A 98 10.94 6.75 0.92
CA LYS A 98 10.57 8.14 1.29
C LYS A 98 9.12 8.25 1.75
N LEU A 99 8.21 7.50 1.13
CA LEU A 99 6.81 7.47 1.55
C LEU A 99 6.65 6.81 2.92
N SER A 100 7.32 5.68 3.17
CA SER A 100 7.36 5.03 4.49
C SER A 100 7.82 6.00 5.58
N ASP A 101 8.95 6.69 5.35
CA ASP A 101 9.48 7.66 6.30
C ASP A 101 8.48 8.80 6.62
N MET A 102 7.73 9.25 5.61
CA MET A 102 6.67 10.26 5.79
C MET A 102 5.48 9.71 6.57
N LEU A 103 5.08 8.47 6.32
CA LEU A 103 4.00 7.81 7.06
C LEU A 103 4.41 7.59 8.52
N ASP A 104 5.66 7.23 8.79
CA ASP A 104 6.20 7.14 10.15
C ASP A 104 6.12 8.45 10.92
N GLN A 105 6.38 9.58 10.24
CA GLN A 105 6.21 10.91 10.83
C GLN A 105 4.75 11.22 11.12
N LEU A 106 3.83 10.81 10.23
CA LEU A 106 2.39 10.95 10.46
C LEU A 106 1.89 10.06 11.61
N CYS A 107 2.43 8.85 11.77
CA CYS A 107 2.13 7.98 12.92
C CYS A 107 2.53 8.65 14.23
N LYS A 108 3.76 9.17 14.32
CA LYS A 108 4.25 9.89 15.50
C LYS A 108 3.41 11.13 15.82
N PHE A 109 3.01 11.88 14.79
CA PHE A 109 2.11 13.02 14.96
C PHE A 109 0.75 12.58 15.49
N ALA A 110 0.17 11.52 14.92
CA ALA A 110 -1.13 11.00 15.35
C ALA A 110 -1.10 10.53 16.82
N GLU A 111 -0.05 9.82 17.23
CA GLU A 111 0.14 9.35 18.61
C GLU A 111 0.33 10.50 19.63
N GLY A 112 0.96 11.60 19.20
CA GLY A 112 1.28 12.73 20.09
C GLY A 112 0.20 13.80 20.17
N GLU A 113 -0.54 14.03 19.08
CA GLU A 113 -1.37 15.24 18.91
C GLU A 113 -2.85 14.94 18.67
N ILE A 114 -3.21 13.70 18.30
CA ILE A 114 -4.59 13.35 17.93
C ILE A 114 -5.17 12.36 18.95
N ASP A 115 -6.28 12.76 19.56
CA ASP A 115 -7.11 11.88 20.38
C ASP A 115 -8.18 11.23 19.48
N PHE A 116 -8.10 9.91 19.31
CA PHE A 116 -9.08 9.14 18.55
C PHE A 116 -10.17 8.63 19.49
N PRO A 117 -11.41 9.16 19.39
CA PRO A 117 -12.50 8.68 20.23
C PRO A 117 -12.85 7.23 19.91
N GLU A 118 -13.15 6.45 20.95
CA GLU A 118 -13.62 5.06 20.85
C GLU A 118 -14.95 4.90 20.09
#